data_AF-A0A5C9E9M1-F1
#
_entry.id   AF-A0A5C9E9M1-F1
#
_cell.length_a   1.000
_cell.length_b   1.000
_cell.length_c   1.000
_cell.angle_alpha   90.00
_cell.angle_beta   90.00
_cell.angle_gamma   90.00
#
_symmetry.space_group_name_H-M   'P 1'
#
loop_
_entity.id
_entity.type
_entity.pdbx_description
1 polymer ?
#
loop_
_entity_poly.entity_id
_entity_poly.type
_entity_poly.pdbx_seq_one_letter_code
_entity_poly.pdbx_strand_id
1 'polypeptide(L)'
;MIVIFIDNVEEFVEFLDRRIMDEIFFEFKEVGKHSDLSSKIEVEIILHFLSKLESYLILYETEIKITKPSNSNIDKEVIRELQRIFNKIDDSIKLTKGKIREIFLSFS
;
A
#
# COMPACT_ATOMS: atom_id res chain seq x y z
N MET A 1 2.79 14.13 -12.69
CA MET A 1 3.03 13.27 -11.53
C MET A 1 4.12 12.28 -11.89
N ILE A 2 5.07 12.06 -10.98
CA ILE A 2 6.10 11.03 -11.08
C ILE A 2 5.65 9.86 -10.20
N VAL A 3 5.81 8.62 -10.66
CA VAL A 3 5.60 7.43 -9.83
C VAL A 3 6.97 6.84 -9.51
N ILE A 4 7.24 6.61 -8.23
CA ILE A 4 8.47 5.98 -7.75
C ILE A 4 8.06 4.67 -7.08
N PHE A 5 8.53 3.57 -7.66
CA PHE A 5 8.39 2.24 -7.07
C PHE A 5 9.55 2.00 -6.11
N ILE A 6 9.22 1.56 -4.90
CA ILE A 6 10.17 1.18 -3.86
C ILE A 6 10.09 -0.33 -3.67
N ASP A 7 11.23 -1.00 -3.83
CA ASP A 7 11.32 -2.46 -3.92
C ASP A 7 10.88 -3.19 -2.65
N ASN A 8 10.93 -2.54 -1.48
CA ASN A 8 10.52 -3.14 -0.22
C ASN A 8 9.87 -2.12 0.73
N VAL A 9 9.11 -2.66 1.68
CA VAL A 9 8.35 -1.85 2.65
C VAL A 9 9.24 -1.12 3.67
N GLU A 10 10.45 -1.63 3.92
CA GLU A 10 11.39 -1.01 4.89
C GLU A 10 11.92 0.31 4.33
N GLU A 11 12.37 0.32 3.08
CA GLU A 11 12.74 1.55 2.37
C GLU A 11 11.53 2.46 2.20
N PHE A 12 10.34 1.92 1.93
CA PHE A 12 9.12 2.72 1.78
C PHE A 12 8.83 3.56 3.03
N VAL A 13 9.07 2.99 4.21
CA VAL A 13 8.94 3.68 5.50
C VAL A 13 9.86 4.90 5.59
N GLU A 14 11.07 4.85 5.01
CA GLU A 14 12.04 5.95 5.05
C GLU A 14 11.58 7.21 4.30
N PHE A 15 10.61 7.08 3.38
CA PHE A 15 10.08 8.21 2.61
C PHE A 15 8.76 8.77 3.18
N LEU A 16 8.23 8.18 4.26
CA LEU A 16 6.94 8.60 4.85
C LEU A 16 6.98 10.02 5.43
N ASP A 17 8.15 10.56 5.72
CA ASP A 17 8.32 11.95 6.15
C ASP A 17 8.01 12.97 5.02
N ARG A 18 8.09 12.53 3.75
CA ARG A 18 7.83 13.38 2.57
C ARG A 18 6.35 13.44 2.19
N ARG A 19 5.49 12.72 2.91
CA ARG A 19 4.07 12.65 2.60
C ARG A 19 3.42 14.03 2.77
N ILE A 20 2.42 14.31 1.94
CA ILE A 20 1.63 15.55 2.03
C ILE A 20 0.24 15.34 2.65
N MET A 21 -0.07 14.10 3.00
CA MET A 21 -1.32 13.64 3.59
C MET A 21 -1.00 12.56 4.63
N ASP A 22 -1.87 12.40 5.62
CA ASP A 22 -1.71 11.37 6.65
C ASP A 22 -2.19 10.00 6.16
N GLU A 23 -2.93 9.97 5.06
CA GLU A 23 -3.40 8.74 4.44
C GLU A 23 -2.31 8.06 3.62
N ILE A 24 -2.01 6.81 3.99
CA ILE A 24 -1.34 5.85 3.12
C ILE A 24 -2.44 4.97 2.55
N PHE A 25 -2.59 4.96 1.24
CA PHE A 25 -3.62 4.17 0.60
C PHE A 25 -3.14 2.73 0.37
N PHE A 26 -4.07 1.79 0.31
CA PHE A 26 -3.76 0.41 -0.05
C PHE A 26 -4.83 -0.25 -0.91
N GLU A 27 -4.40 -1.15 -1.80
CA GLU A 27 -5.28 -2.03 -2.55
C GLU A 27 -4.80 -3.48 -2.55
N PHE A 28 -5.76 -4.40 -2.68
CA PHE A 28 -5.48 -5.83 -2.87
C PHE A 28 -5.61 -6.17 -4.34
N LYS A 29 -4.63 -6.89 -4.87
CA LYS A 29 -4.62 -7.45 -6.21
C LYS A 29 -4.37 -8.95 -6.11
N GLU A 30 -5.39 -9.74 -6.44
CA GLU A 30 -5.23 -11.19 -6.51
C GLU A 30 -4.45 -11.56 -7.77
N VAL A 31 -3.38 -12.33 -7.61
CA VAL A 31 -2.51 -12.80 -8.68
C VAL A 31 -2.81 -14.28 -8.90
N GLY A 32 -3.54 -14.60 -9.95
CA GLY A 32 -3.88 -15.99 -10.28
C GLY A 32 -4.99 -16.11 -11.31
N LYS A 33 -4.94 -17.18 -12.11
CA LYS A 33 -6.06 -17.54 -13.00
C LYS A 33 -7.18 -18.10 -12.11
N HIS A 34 -8.39 -17.57 -12.27
CA HIS A 34 -9.63 -18.08 -11.66
C HIS A 34 -9.90 -19.60 -11.89
N SER A 35 -9.05 -20.30 -12.63
CA SER A 35 -9.18 -21.71 -13.03
C SER A 35 -8.32 -22.70 -12.22
N ASP A 36 -7.45 -22.26 -11.31
CA ASP A 36 -6.66 -23.20 -10.51
C ASP A 36 -7.44 -23.61 -9.25
N LEU A 37 -7.79 -24.89 -9.17
CA LEU A 37 -8.32 -25.59 -7.97
C LEU A 37 -7.31 -25.61 -6.79
N SER A 38 -6.28 -24.76 -6.83
CA SER A 38 -5.28 -24.60 -5.78
C SER A 38 -5.95 -24.05 -4.52
N SER A 39 -5.67 -24.69 -3.39
CA SER A 39 -6.10 -24.19 -2.07
C SER A 39 -5.36 -22.91 -1.65
N LYS A 40 -4.33 -22.49 -2.41
CA LYS A 40 -3.53 -21.28 -2.18
C LYS A 40 -3.74 -20.26 -3.28
N ILE A 41 -3.89 -19.01 -2.87
CA ILE A 41 -3.95 -17.82 -3.72
C ILE A 41 -2.76 -16.91 -3.40
N GLU A 42 -2.30 -16.20 -4.41
CA GLU A 42 -1.32 -15.12 -4.25
C GLU A 42 -2.07 -13.78 -4.23
N VAL A 43 -1.74 -12.95 -3.25
CA VAL A 43 -2.30 -11.61 -3.07
C VAL A 43 -1.15 -10.62 -3.00
N GLU A 44 -1.20 -9.63 -3.88
CA GLU A 44 -0.40 -8.42 -3.82
C GLU A 44 -1.16 -7.38 -3.00
N ILE A 45 -0.51 -6.84 -1.97
CA ILE A 45 -0.93 -5.62 -1.28
C ILE A 45 -0.08 -4.49 -1.85
N ILE A 46 -0.71 -3.54 -2.53
CA ILE A 46 -0.05 -2.36 -3.05
C ILE A 46 -0.29 -1.24 -2.04
N LEU A 47 0.78 -0.58 -1.60
CA LEU A 47 0.73 0.61 -0.75
C LEU A 47 1.19 1.81 -1.55
N HIS A 48 0.57 2.97 -1.29
CA HIS A 48 0.94 4.20 -1.97
C HIS A 48 0.64 5.45 -1.14
N PHE A 49 1.50 6.47 -1.26
CA PHE A 49 1.26 7.80 -0.68
C PHE A 49 1.75 8.91 -1.61
N LEU A 50 1.18 10.10 -1.44
CA LEU A 50 1.60 11.28 -2.19
C LEU A 50 2.65 12.08 -1.43
N SER A 51 3.61 12.57 -2.18
CA SER A 51 4.61 13.53 -1.79
C SER A 51 4.62 14.70 -2.77
N LYS A 52 5.16 15.84 -2.33
CA LYS A 52 5.38 17.00 -3.20
C LYS A 52 6.84 17.43 -3.09
N LEU A 53 7.53 17.40 -4.22
CA LEU A 53 8.88 17.95 -4.36
C LEU A 53 8.82 19.11 -5.34
N GLU A 54 9.04 20.32 -4.84
CA GLU A 54 8.89 21.56 -5.61
C GLU A 54 7.50 21.66 -6.27
N SER A 55 7.46 21.67 -7.61
CA SER A 55 6.24 21.71 -8.42
C SER A 55 5.74 20.33 -8.83
N TYR A 56 6.42 19.25 -8.43
CA TYR A 56 6.08 17.89 -8.81
C TYR A 56 5.33 17.16 -7.71
N LEU A 57 4.20 16.57 -8.09
CA LEU A 57 3.55 15.55 -7.30
C LEU A 57 4.24 14.20 -7.57
N ILE A 58 4.68 13.54 -6.51
CA ILE A 58 5.33 12.23 -6.53
C ILE A 58 4.41 11.23 -5.83
N LEU A 59 4.11 10.12 -6.49
CA LEU A 59 3.44 8.97 -5.91
C LEU A 59 4.51 7.93 -5.59
N TYR A 60 4.70 7.63 -4.32
CA TYR A 60 5.52 6.50 -3.90
C TYR A 60 4.64 5.26 -3.82
N GLU A 61 5.14 4.13 -4.32
CA GLU A 61 4.43 2.85 -4.34
C GLU A 61 5.35 1.72 -3.90
N THR A 62 4.83 0.77 -3.14
CA THR A 62 5.51 -0.50 -2.84
C THR A 62 4.51 -1.66 -2.89
N GLU A 63 5.00 -2.86 -3.20
CA GLU A 63 4.19 -4.07 -3.24
C GLU A 63 4.63 -5.09 -2.18
N ILE A 64 3.66 -5.74 -1.54
CA ILE A 64 3.88 -6.82 -0.59
C ILE A 64 3.16 -8.05 -1.12
N LYS A 65 3.93 -9.10 -1.46
CA LYS A 65 3.39 -10.36 -1.98
C LYS A 65 3.16 -11.36 -0.85
N ILE A 66 1.95 -11.92 -0.82
CA ILE A 66 1.54 -12.90 0.19
C ILE A 66 0.94 -14.10 -0.52
N THR A 67 1.44 -15.30 -0.21
CA THR A 67 0.75 -16.55 -0.56
C THR A 67 -0.05 -17.03 0.64
N LYS A 68 -1.37 -17.17 0.49
CA LYS A 68 -2.27 -17.61 1.57
C LYS A 68 -3.28 -18.65 1.11
N PRO A 69 -3.84 -19.47 2.00
CA PRO A 69 -5.02 -20.26 1.69
C PRO A 69 -6.19 -19.37 1.25
N SER A 70 -7.02 -19.82 0.32
CA SER A 70 -8.15 -19.04 -0.21
C SER A 70 -9.17 -18.63 0.86
N ASN A 71 -9.31 -19.42 1.92
CA ASN A 71 -10.18 -19.17 3.07
C ASN A 71 -9.51 -18.40 4.23
N SER A 72 -8.27 -17.95 4.05
CA SER A 72 -7.52 -17.22 5.08
C SER A 72 -7.72 -15.71 4.99
N ASN A 73 -7.67 -15.03 6.13
CA ASN A 73 -7.71 -13.56 6.27
C ASN A 73 -6.31 -12.94 6.53
N ILE A 74 -5.22 -13.66 6.25
CA ILE A 74 -3.83 -13.17 6.47
C ILE A 74 -3.61 -11.78 5.84
N ASP A 75 -4.21 -11.51 4.69
CA ASP A 75 -4.17 -10.20 4.03
C ASP A 75 -4.64 -9.05 4.95
N LYS A 76 -5.71 -9.26 5.72
CA LYS A 76 -6.21 -8.26 6.70
C LYS A 76 -5.31 -8.18 7.93
N GLU A 77 -4.69 -9.27 8.33
CA GLU A 77 -3.72 -9.28 9.44
C GLU A 77 -2.47 -8.47 9.07
N VAL A 78 -1.98 -8.61 7.84
CA VAL A 78 -0.86 -7.80 7.34
C VAL A 78 -1.20 -6.31 7.36
N ILE A 79 -2.38 -5.90 6.91
CA ILE A 79 -2.82 -4.49 7.01
C ILE A 79 -2.84 -4.00 8.47
N ARG A 80 -3.30 -4.83 9.42
CA ARG A 80 -3.31 -4.47 10.85
C ARG A 80 -1.90 -4.31 11.41
N GLU A 81 -0.98 -5.18 11.02
CA GLU A 81 0.43 -5.07 11.44
C GLU A 81 1.12 -3.86 10.80
N LEU A 82 0.86 -3.57 9.52
CA LEU A 82 1.36 -2.36 8.87
C LEU A 82 0.86 -1.10 9.57
N GLN A 83 -0.43 -1.02 9.94
CA GLN A 83 -0.95 0.10 10.71
C GLN A 83 -0.22 0.24 12.07
N ARG A 84 0.07 -0.88 12.75
CA ARG A 84 0.83 -0.86 14.01
C ARG A 84 2.26 -0.37 13.81
N ILE A 85 2.91 -0.74 12.71
CA ILE A 85 4.26 -0.28 12.37
C ILE A 85 4.23 1.22 12.10
N PHE A 86 3.31 1.69 11.24
CA PHE A 86 3.17 3.11 10.93
C PHE A 86 2.85 3.96 12.17
N ASN A 87 1.97 3.49 13.05
CA ASN A 87 1.68 4.18 14.32
C ASN A 87 2.89 4.33 15.25
N LYS A 88 3.92 3.48 15.12
CA LYS A 88 5.17 3.63 15.90
C LYS A 88 6.08 4.71 15.32
N ILE A 89 5.93 5.00 14.04
CA ILE A 89 6.70 6.02 13.33
C ILE A 89 6.00 7.37 13.49
N ASP A 90 4.70 7.40 13.21
CA ASP A 90 3.85 8.57 13.28
C ASP A 90 2.39 8.14 13.49
N ASP A 91 1.77 8.61 14.58
CA ASP A 91 0.42 8.21 15.00
C ASP A 91 -0.71 8.88 14.21
N SER A 92 -0.37 9.89 13.39
CA SER A 92 -1.32 10.51 12.46
C SER A 92 -1.63 9.61 11.27
N ILE A 93 -0.72 8.70 10.91
CA ILE A 93 -0.81 7.90 9.68
C ILE A 93 -2.03 6.96 9.71
N LYS A 94 -2.79 6.95 8.62
CA LYS A 94 -3.96 6.08 8.44
C LYS A 94 -3.87 5.26 7.17
N LEU A 95 -3.90 3.93 7.31
CA LEU A 95 -4.10 3.03 6.19
C LEU A 95 -5.54 3.12 5.69
N THR A 96 -5.70 3.64 4.48
CA THR A 96 -7.01 3.83 3.84
C THR A 96 -7.13 2.92 2.65
N LYS A 97 -8.18 2.11 2.59
CA LYS A 97 -8.41 1.29 1.40
C LYS A 97 -8.75 2.21 0.23
N GLY A 98 -7.97 2.17 -0.84
CA GLY A 98 -8.25 2.95 -2.04
C GLY A 98 -7.24 2.76 -3.16
N LYS A 99 -7.60 3.20 -4.37
CA LYS A 99 -6.75 3.15 -5.57
C LYS A 99 -6.11 4.50 -5.85
N ILE A 100 -5.01 4.52 -6.62
CA ILE A 100 -4.34 5.74 -7.11
C ILE A 100 -5.32 6.79 -7.66
N ARG A 101 -6.38 6.36 -8.36
CA ARG A 101 -7.41 7.25 -8.91
C ARG A 101 -8.20 8.01 -7.83
N GLU A 102 -8.46 7.38 -6.69
CA GLU A 102 -9.17 7.97 -5.55
C GLU A 102 -8.26 8.99 -4.84
N ILE A 103 -6.96 8.70 -4.75
CA ILE A 103 -5.95 9.61 -4.20
C ILE A 103 -5.90 10.94 -4.99
N PHE A 104 -5.94 10.87 -6.32
CA PHE A 104 -5.98 12.08 -7.16
C PHE A 104 -7.25 12.91 -6.99
N LEU A 105 -8.39 12.26 -6.80
CA LEU A 105 -9.66 12.94 -6.59
C LEU A 105 -9.73 13.60 -5.21
N SER A 106 -9.09 13.02 -4.19
CA SER A 106 -8.98 13.63 -2.86
C SER A 106 -8.06 14.86 -2.82
N PHE A 107 -7.13 14.97 -3.78
CA PHE A 107 -6.18 16.09 -3.85
C PHE A 107 -6.66 17.28 -4.71
N SER A 108 -7.66 17.08 -5.58
CA SER A 108 -8.20 18.09 -6.51
C SER A 108 -9.42 18.80 -5.95
#